data_AF-A0A1Q7UNS1-F1
#
_entry.id   AF-A0A1Q7UNS1-F1
#
_cell.length_a   1.000
_cell.length_b   1.000
_cell.length_c   1.000
_cell.angle_alpha   90.00
_cell.angle_beta   90.00
_cell.angle_gamma   90.00
#
_symmetry.space_group_name_H-M   'P 1'
#
loop_
_entity.id
_entity.type
_entity.pdbx_description
1 polymer ?
#
loop_
_entity_poly.entity_id
_entity_poly.type
_entity_poly.pdbx_seq_one_letter_code
_entity_poly.pdbx_strand_id
1 'polypeptide(L)'
;MNQFFDALGQDWVDAAQRRGAAIIKPALDSGVALELLELARVAAHTQERRFAPLTCYMAGVAAERLRTAGADVDERAIAEFIQEVRQKLEREVPGL
;
A
#
# COMPACT_ATOMS: atom_id res chain seq x y z
N MET A 1 -7.91 -9.32 9.17
CA MET A 1 -6.55 -9.58 8.65
C MET A 1 -5.82 -10.52 9.62
N ASN A 2 -4.61 -11.00 9.30
CA ASN A 2 -3.81 -11.82 10.22
C ASN A 2 -3.44 -11.05 11.50
N GLN A 3 -3.52 -11.71 12.66
CA GLN A 3 -3.16 -11.19 13.99
C GLN A 3 -1.80 -10.49 14.03
N PHE A 4 -0.84 -10.96 13.24
CA PHE A 4 0.47 -10.33 13.10
C PHE A 4 0.37 -8.85 12.68
N PHE A 5 -0.44 -8.53 11.66
CA PHE A 5 -0.57 -7.16 11.17
C PHE A 5 -1.35 -6.26 12.14
N ASP A 6 -2.28 -6.83 12.89
CA ASP A 6 -2.98 -6.09 13.96
C ASP A 6 -2.04 -5.69 15.09
N ALA A 7 -1.15 -6.61 15.51
CA ALA A 7 -0.12 -6.33 16.51
C ALA A 7 0.91 -5.31 16.00
N LEU A 8 1.38 -5.50 14.76
CA LEU A 8 2.31 -4.55 14.12
C LEU A 8 1.71 -3.14 14.02
N GLY A 9 0.40 -3.04 13.72
CA GLY A 9 -0.31 -1.75 13.73
C GLY A 9 -0.24 -1.06 15.09
N GLN A 10 -0.36 -1.83 16.18
CA GLN A 10 -0.23 -1.28 17.53
C GLN A 10 1.22 -0.83 17.83
N ASP A 11 2.22 -1.58 17.41
CA ASP A 11 3.63 -1.21 17.59
C ASP A 11 3.95 0.17 16.97
N TRP A 12 3.34 0.49 15.82
CA TRP A 12 3.45 1.80 15.18
C TRP A 12 2.82 2.92 16.01
N VAL A 13 1.63 2.68 16.58
CA VAL A 13 0.94 3.65 17.45
C VAL A 13 1.80 3.93 18.67
N ASP A 14 2.28 2.89 19.35
CA ASP A 14 3.10 3.03 20.55
C ASP A 14 4.42 3.76 20.23
N ALA A 15 5.02 3.46 19.06
CA ALA A 15 6.22 4.15 18.60
C ALA A 15 5.99 5.63 18.30
N ALA A 16 4.84 6.01 17.75
CA ALA A 16 4.47 7.40 17.53
C ALA A 16 4.22 8.15 18.86
N GLN A 17 3.54 7.49 19.80
CA GLN A 17 3.25 8.06 21.11
C GLN A 17 4.53 8.37 21.91
N ARG A 18 5.54 7.48 21.86
CA ARG A 18 6.87 7.74 22.44
C ARG A 18 7.56 8.98 21.86
N ARG A 19 7.11 9.48 20.71
CA ARG A 19 7.61 10.68 20.03
C ARG A 19 6.66 11.88 20.18
N GLY A 20 5.64 11.78 21.03
CA GLY A 20 4.67 12.84 21.26
C GLY A 20 3.64 13.03 20.15
N ALA A 21 3.49 12.05 19.25
CA ALA A 21 2.52 12.08 18.16
C ALA A 21 1.45 10.99 18.35
N ALA A 22 0.19 11.33 18.11
CA ALA A 22 -0.90 10.36 18.04
C ALA A 22 -1.20 10.06 16.57
N ILE A 23 -1.18 8.79 16.19
CA ILE A 23 -1.57 8.33 14.85
C ILE A 23 -2.73 7.34 14.97
N ILE A 24 -3.54 7.26 13.92
CA ILE A 24 -4.54 6.21 13.78
C ILE A 24 -3.80 4.88 13.54
N LYS A 25 -4.25 3.80 14.18
CA LYS A 25 -3.67 2.47 14.00
C LYS A 25 -3.68 2.10 12.51
N PRO A 26 -2.51 1.87 11.88
CA PRO A 26 -2.48 1.39 10.52
C PRO A 26 -3.22 0.07 10.40
N ALA A 27 -4.09 -0.04 9.39
CA ALA A 27 -4.78 -1.25 9.04
C ALA A 27 -4.68 -1.43 7.52
N LEU A 28 -4.49 -2.67 7.09
CA LEU A 28 -4.58 -3.03 5.68
C LEU A 28 -5.90 -3.77 5.47
N ASP A 29 -6.63 -3.38 4.45
CA ASP A 29 -7.74 -4.17 3.95
C ASP A 29 -7.21 -5.35 3.11
N SER A 30 -7.97 -6.44 3.06
CA SER A 30 -7.59 -7.64 2.31
C SER A 30 -7.42 -7.41 0.80
N GLY A 31 -8.28 -6.59 0.18
CA GLY A 31 -8.20 -6.25 -1.24
C GLY A 31 -6.99 -5.36 -1.53
N VAL A 32 -6.76 -4.36 -0.68
CA VAL A 32 -5.56 -3.50 -0.76
C VAL A 32 -4.27 -4.31 -0.60
N ALA A 33 -4.25 -5.24 0.36
CA ALA A 33 -3.09 -6.10 0.56
C ALA A 33 -2.79 -6.98 -0.66
N LEU A 34 -3.82 -7.55 -1.30
CA LEU A 34 -3.65 -8.33 -2.54
C LEU A 34 -3.02 -7.48 -3.65
N GLU A 35 -3.54 -6.29 -3.89
CA GLU A 35 -3.03 -5.41 -4.95
C GLU A 35 -1.62 -4.89 -4.64
N LEU A 36 -1.25 -4.69 -3.36
CA LEU A 36 0.13 -4.37 -2.98
C LEU A 36 1.10 -5.53 -3.27
N LEU A 37 0.68 -6.78 -3.05
CA LEU A 37 1.50 -7.96 -3.35
C LEU A 37 1.67 -8.13 -4.86
N GLU A 38 0.60 -7.96 -5.65
CA GLU A 38 0.68 -7.99 -7.11
C GLU A 38 1.51 -6.83 -7.66
N LEU A 39 1.43 -5.63 -7.07
CA LEU A 39 2.27 -4.50 -7.44
C LEU A 39 3.75 -4.80 -7.17
N ALA A 40 4.05 -5.39 -6.00
CA ALA A 40 5.41 -5.84 -5.68
C ALA A 40 5.92 -6.87 -6.69
N ARG A 41 5.06 -7.83 -7.08
CA ARG A 41 5.38 -8.83 -8.10
C ARG A 41 5.71 -8.14 -9.42
N VAL A 42 4.82 -7.29 -9.94
CA VAL A 42 5.04 -6.58 -11.21
C VAL A 42 6.33 -5.78 -11.14
N ALA A 43 6.51 -4.92 -10.15
CA ALA A 43 7.71 -4.09 -9.99
C ALA A 43 9.00 -4.93 -9.91
N ALA A 44 8.96 -6.09 -9.25
CA ALA A 44 10.11 -6.98 -9.16
C ALA A 44 10.51 -7.62 -10.49
N HIS A 45 9.57 -7.76 -11.44
CA HIS A 45 9.80 -8.37 -12.75
C HIS A 45 10.00 -7.33 -13.86
N THR A 46 9.42 -6.14 -13.74
CA THR A 46 9.53 -5.08 -14.76
C THR A 46 10.66 -4.10 -14.51
N GLN A 47 11.11 -3.96 -13.26
CA GLN A 47 12.12 -3.00 -12.83
C GLN A 47 13.23 -3.70 -12.04
N GLU A 48 14.09 -2.92 -11.39
CA GLU A 48 15.05 -3.50 -10.44
C GLU A 48 14.31 -4.15 -9.26
N ARG A 49 14.61 -5.41 -8.95
CA ARG A 49 13.93 -6.17 -7.88
C ARG A 49 13.89 -5.46 -6.52
N ARG A 50 14.92 -4.65 -6.21
CA ARG A 50 15.00 -3.85 -4.97
C ARG A 50 13.97 -2.71 -4.91
N PHE A 51 13.32 -2.36 -6.02
CA PHE A 51 12.30 -1.32 -6.07
C PHE A 51 10.94 -1.79 -5.62
N ALA A 52 10.64 -3.10 -5.65
CA ALA A 52 9.36 -3.64 -5.21
C ALA A 52 8.88 -3.11 -3.83
N PRO A 53 9.68 -3.15 -2.74
CA PRO A 53 9.25 -2.58 -1.46
C PRO A 53 9.07 -1.05 -1.49
N LEU A 54 9.86 -0.33 -2.30
CA LEU A 54 9.72 1.13 -2.45
C LEU A 54 8.45 1.50 -3.20
N THR A 55 8.09 0.73 -4.23
CA THR A 55 6.84 0.89 -4.97
C THR A 55 5.64 0.66 -4.06
N CYS A 56 5.65 -0.37 -3.21
CA CYS A 56 4.59 -0.59 -2.22
C CYS A 56 4.51 0.54 -1.18
N TYR A 57 5.64 1.06 -0.71
CA TYR A 57 5.67 2.22 0.17
C TYR A 57 5.03 3.46 -0.49
N MET A 58 5.38 3.73 -1.75
CA MET A 58 4.79 4.83 -2.51
C MET A 58 3.28 4.64 -2.73
N ALA A 59 2.82 3.41 -2.97
CA ALA A 59 1.39 3.11 -3.10
C ALA A 59 0.63 3.44 -1.80
N GLY A 60 1.17 3.09 -0.64
CA GLY A 60 0.60 3.45 0.66
C GLY A 60 0.53 4.97 0.87
N VAL A 61 1.61 5.70 0.53
CA VAL A 61 1.62 7.17 0.60
C VAL A 61 0.60 7.79 -0.35
N ALA A 62 0.45 7.26 -1.56
CA ALA A 62 -0.52 7.73 -2.55
C ALA A 62 -1.96 7.50 -2.08
N ALA A 63 -2.26 6.33 -1.50
CA ALA A 63 -3.58 6.00 -0.94
C ALA A 63 -3.98 6.97 0.18
N GLU A 64 -3.09 7.25 1.13
CA GLU A 64 -3.37 8.20 2.22
C GLU A 64 -3.56 9.64 1.71
N ARG A 65 -2.80 10.04 0.69
CA ARG A 65 -3.00 11.35 0.03
C ARG A 65 -4.34 11.43 -0.69
N LEU A 66 -4.78 10.35 -1.34
CA LEU A 66 -6.08 10.28 -2.01
C LEU A 66 -7.23 10.41 -1.00
N ARG A 67 -7.14 9.71 0.15
CA ARG A 67 -8.09 9.85 1.27
C ARG A 67 -8.12 11.29 1.80
N THR A 68 -6.94 11.88 2.02
CA THR A 68 -6.82 13.23 2.58
C THR A 68 -7.30 14.32 1.61
N ALA A 69 -7.27 14.06 0.29
CA ALA A 69 -7.77 14.99 -0.72
C ALA A 69 -9.31 15.13 -0.72
N GLY A 70 -10.03 14.44 0.18
CA GLY A 70 -11.47 14.55 0.34
C GLY A 70 -12.27 13.73 -0.67
N ALA A 71 -11.63 12.79 -1.37
CA ALA A 71 -12.35 11.79 -2.13
C ALA A 71 -13.06 10.84 -1.14
N ASP A 72 -14.34 10.56 -1.37
CA ASP A 72 -15.06 9.52 -0.64
C ASP A 72 -14.62 8.15 -1.19
N VAL A 73 -13.42 7.74 -0.80
CA VAL A 73 -12.76 6.51 -1.25
C VAL A 73 -12.82 5.47 -0.16
N ASP A 74 -13.68 4.47 -0.37
CA ASP A 74 -13.70 3.24 0.41
C ASP A 74 -12.48 2.36 0.11
N GLU A 75 -12.33 1.25 0.83
CA GLU A 75 -11.20 0.34 0.66
C GLU A 75 -11.13 -0.26 -0.75
N ARG A 76 -12.30 -0.46 -1.38
CA ARG A 76 -12.39 -0.98 -2.75
C ARG A 76 -11.83 0.02 -3.76
N ALA A 77 -12.19 1.29 -3.64
CA ALA A 77 -11.68 2.35 -4.49
C ALA A 77 -10.15 2.50 -4.36
N ILE A 78 -9.58 2.30 -3.16
CA ILE A 78 -8.12 2.28 -2.97
C ILE A 78 -7.48 1.07 -3.68
N ALA A 79 -8.08 -0.11 -3.61
CA ALA A 79 -7.57 -1.28 -4.32
C ALA A 79 -7.61 -1.08 -5.85
N GLU A 80 -8.71 -0.54 -6.38
CA GLU A 80 -8.86 -0.20 -7.81
C GLU A 80 -7.83 0.87 -8.25
N PHE A 81 -7.58 1.87 -7.40
CA PHE A 81 -6.56 2.89 -7.65
C PHE A 81 -5.13 2.30 -7.74
N ILE A 82 -4.78 1.38 -6.84
CA ILE A 82 -3.48 0.69 -6.88
C ILE A 82 -3.39 -0.22 -8.12
N GLN A 83 -4.47 -0.92 -8.44
CA GLN A 83 -4.59 -1.77 -9.61
C GLN A 83 -4.36 -1.00 -10.91
N GLU A 84 -4.92 0.21 -11.05
CA GLU A 84 -4.74 1.06 -12.23
C GLU A 84 -3.26 1.32 -12.52
N VAL A 85 -2.51 1.73 -11.50
CA VAL A 85 -1.07 2.00 -11.61
C VAL A 85 -0.29 0.72 -11.88
N ARG A 86 -0.63 -0.39 -11.21
CA ARG A 86 -0.01 -1.70 -11.45
C ARG A 86 -0.15 -2.14 -12.90
N GLN A 87 -1.36 -2.09 -13.45
CA GLN A 87 -1.64 -2.51 -14.83
C GLN A 87 -0.89 -1.65 -15.85
N LYS A 88 -0.72 -0.35 -15.56
CA LYS A 88 0.12 0.52 -16.39
C LYS A 88 1.58 0.03 -16.41
N LEU A 89 2.16 -0.24 -15.25
CA LEU A 89 3.53 -0.76 -15.14
C LEU A 89 3.70 -2.12 -15.82
N GLU A 90 2.68 -2.97 -15.75
CA GLU A 90 2.68 -4.28 -16.40
C GLU A 90 2.69 -4.17 -17.93
N ARG A 91 1.93 -3.22 -18.50
CA ARG A 91 1.90 -2.96 -19.96
C ARG A 91 3.19 -2.37 -20.52
N GLU A 92 3.99 -1.70 -19.70
CA GLU A 92 5.26 -1.11 -20.11
C GLU A 92 6.34 -2.18 -20.40
N VAL A 93 6.10 -3.45 -20.02
CA VAL A 93 7.00 -4.58 -20.29
C VAL A 93 6.25 -5.69 -21.04
N PRO A 94 6.48 -5.86 -22.35
CA PRO A 94 5.84 -6.92 -23.12
C PRO A 94 6.25 -8.32 -22.61
N GLY A 95 5.27 -9.15 -22.23
CA GLY A 95 5.47 -10.59 -21.95
C GLY A 95 5.40 -11.04 -20.49
N LEU A 96 4.92 -10.17 -19.58
CA LEU A 96 4.46 -10.54 -18.23
C LEU A 96 2.99 -10.96 -18.21
#